data_AF-A0A4Y8I0Q8-F1
#
_entry.id   AF-A0A4Y8I0Q8-F1
#
_cell.length_a   1.000
_cell.length_b   1.000
_cell.length_c   1.000
_cell.angle_alpha   90.00
_cell.angle_beta   90.00
_cell.angle_gamma   90.00
#
_symmetry.space_group_name_H-M   'P 1'
#
loop_
_entity.id
_entity.type
_entity.pdbx_description
1 polymer ?
#
loop_
_entity_poly.entity_id
_entity_poly.type
_entity_poly.pdbx_seq_one_letter_code
_entity_poly.pdbx_strand_id
1 'polypeptide(L)'
;MKTKIIILITFTLSFFSCEDNGGEPIGSAEELITSGWVKFEAGNYTLAVTDFNSAIAKDASAFEAYSGIGWSQIRLDQIDDAETNYLTALNGNYAGKELLAGLAAISLATEEYTTAIGYAESILNIDPDWVFEHDNTIDFKDVWLLVATAYFHEGDFAEVENAILKIDSTYSISENDSSTWVVDGNSYLTYLEAVAAYLQSLPSELNI
;
A
#
# COMPACT_ATOMS: atom_id res chain seq x y z
N MET A 1 42.79 60.74 -31.17
CA MET A 1 42.56 59.57 -30.28
C MET A 1 41.26 59.79 -29.51
N LYS A 2 40.24 58.96 -29.73
CA LYS A 2 39.00 58.98 -28.93
C LYS A 2 39.10 57.86 -27.89
N THR A 3 39.29 58.22 -26.62
CA THR A 3 39.39 57.25 -25.51
C THR A 3 37.99 56.85 -25.07
N LYS A 4 37.70 55.54 -25.12
CA LYS A 4 36.44 54.95 -24.65
C LYS A 4 36.48 54.82 -23.13
N ILE A 5 35.45 55.33 -22.45
CA ILE A 5 35.20 55.09 -21.03
C ILE A 5 34.42 53.78 -20.93
N ILE A 6 34.98 52.77 -20.26
CA ILE A 6 34.33 51.50 -19.95
C ILE A 6 33.80 51.62 -18.52
N ILE A 7 32.47 51.57 -18.37
CA ILE A 7 31.78 51.55 -17.08
C ILE A 7 31.74 50.08 -16.62
N LEU A 8 32.41 49.79 -15.51
CA LEU A 8 32.42 48.47 -14.87
C LEU A 8 31.21 48.39 -13.91
N ILE A 9 30.16 47.70 -14.32
CA ILE A 9 28.97 47.42 -13.49
C ILE A 9 29.28 46.15 -12.70
N THR A 10 29.57 46.29 -11.41
CA THR A 10 29.70 45.15 -10.49
C THR A 10 28.32 44.68 -10.07
N PHE A 11 27.88 43.60 -10.69
CA PHE A 11 26.65 42.87 -10.36
C PHE A 11 26.91 42.03 -9.11
N THR A 12 26.62 42.58 -7.94
CA THR A 12 26.66 41.82 -6.68
C THR A 12 25.45 40.89 -6.67
N LEU A 13 25.67 39.62 -7.00
CA LEU A 13 24.73 38.54 -6.67
C LEU A 13 24.60 38.50 -5.15
N SER A 14 23.51 39.05 -4.64
CA SER A 14 23.02 38.77 -3.30
C SER A 14 22.47 37.35 -3.31
N PHE A 15 23.34 36.38 -3.00
CA PHE A 15 22.90 35.07 -2.54
C PHE A 15 22.20 35.28 -1.19
N PHE A 16 20.88 35.47 -1.21
CA PHE A 16 20.05 35.13 -0.06
C PHE A 16 20.09 33.61 0.09
N SER A 17 21.16 33.11 0.71
CA SER A 17 21.15 31.79 1.33
C SER A 17 20.24 31.93 2.55
N CYS A 18 18.96 31.59 2.37
CA CYS A 18 18.11 31.31 3.51
C CYS A 18 18.64 30.01 4.10
N GLU A 19 19.51 30.16 5.10
CA GLU A 19 19.93 29.07 5.96
C GLU A 19 18.69 28.64 6.74
N ASP A 20 17.95 27.69 6.17
CA ASP A 20 16.93 26.93 6.89
C ASP A 20 17.69 26.13 7.94
N ASN A 21 17.91 26.76 9.10
CA ASN A 21 18.35 26.08 10.30
C ASN A 21 17.19 25.17 10.69
N GLY A 22 17.16 23.99 10.06
CA GLY A 22 16.21 22.93 10.29
C GLY A 22 16.13 22.69 11.79
N GLY A 23 15.13 23.31 12.42
CA GLY A 23 14.81 23.05 13.80
C GLY A 23 14.55 21.56 13.91
N GLU A 24 15.04 20.93 14.98
CA GLU A 24 14.64 19.56 15.23
C GLU A 24 13.11 19.45 15.18
N PRO A 25 12.56 18.37 14.58
CA PRO A 25 11.13 18.16 14.57
C PRO A 25 10.53 18.35 15.97
N ILE A 26 9.43 19.11 16.05
CA ILE A 26 8.78 19.41 17.32
C ILE A 26 7.83 18.25 17.63
N GLY A 27 8.12 17.51 18.70
CA GLY A 27 7.33 16.37 19.16
C GLY A 27 8.18 15.12 19.42
N SER A 28 7.60 14.16 20.13
CA SER A 28 8.14 12.79 20.23
C SER A 28 7.95 12.04 18.90
N ALA A 29 8.65 10.92 18.70
CA ALA A 29 8.44 10.07 17.53
C ALA A 29 6.98 9.58 17.44
N GLU A 30 6.36 9.22 18.57
CA GLU A 30 4.96 8.78 18.65
C GLU A 30 3.98 9.90 18.30
N GLU A 31 4.22 11.13 18.75
CA GLU A 31 3.39 12.29 18.40
C GLU A 31 3.47 12.59 16.89
N LEU A 32 4.67 12.43 16.30
CA LEU A 32 4.90 12.61 14.87
C LEU A 32 4.26 11.49 14.03
N ILE A 33 4.30 10.24 14.50
CA ILE A 33 3.56 9.13 13.88
C ILE A 33 2.06 9.43 13.88
N THR A 34 1.51 9.79 15.04
CA THR A 34 0.08 10.12 15.18
C THR A 34 -0.30 11.26 14.22
N SER A 35 0.52 12.31 14.17
CA SER A 35 0.31 13.43 13.25
C SER A 35 0.41 13.02 11.77
N GLY A 36 1.32 12.11 11.44
CA GLY A 36 1.46 11.51 10.12
C GLY A 36 0.19 10.77 9.69
N TRP A 37 -0.36 9.93 10.56
CA TRP A 37 -1.62 9.22 10.29
C TRP A 37 -2.82 10.16 10.15
N VAL A 38 -2.93 11.19 11.01
CA VAL A 38 -3.97 12.22 10.85
C VAL A 38 -3.88 12.91 9.48
N LYS A 39 -2.67 13.16 8.97
CA LYS A 39 -2.47 13.73 7.63
C LYS A 39 -2.78 12.73 6.53
N PHE A 40 -2.45 11.45 6.72
CA PHE A 40 -2.81 10.37 5.80
C PHE A 40 -4.33 10.25 5.65
N GLU A 41 -5.06 10.18 6.77
CA GLU A 41 -6.53 10.12 6.82
C GLU A 41 -7.19 11.37 6.18
N ALA A 42 -6.50 12.51 6.24
CA ALA A 42 -6.92 13.75 5.58
C ALA A 42 -6.56 13.79 4.07
N GLY A 43 -5.99 12.74 3.51
CA GLY A 43 -5.54 12.65 2.11
C GLY A 43 -4.28 13.45 1.79
N ASN A 44 -3.59 13.99 2.81
CA ASN A 44 -2.40 14.81 2.65
C ASN A 44 -1.12 13.97 2.72
N TYR A 45 -1.00 12.99 1.82
CA TYR A 45 0.04 11.95 1.86
C TYR A 45 1.48 12.51 1.86
N THR A 46 1.77 13.56 1.10
CA THR A 46 3.10 14.20 1.13
C THR A 46 3.45 14.80 2.50
N LEU A 47 2.46 15.39 3.18
CA LEU A 47 2.65 15.92 4.53
C LEU A 47 2.74 14.78 5.56
N ALA A 48 1.99 13.69 5.37
CA ALA A 48 2.10 12.48 6.19
C ALA A 48 3.53 11.91 6.13
N VAL A 49 4.08 11.74 4.92
CA VAL A 49 5.48 11.32 4.70
C VAL A 49 6.47 12.25 5.41
N THR A 50 6.22 13.56 5.43
CA THR A 50 7.09 14.51 6.12
C THR A 50 7.11 14.28 7.64
N ASP A 51 5.96 14.00 8.23
CA ASP A 51 5.85 13.73 9.66
C ASP A 51 6.43 12.37 10.05
N PHE A 52 6.18 11.33 9.26
CA PHE A 52 6.76 10.02 9.49
C PHE A 52 8.29 10.04 9.36
N ASN A 53 8.84 10.74 8.37
CA ASN A 53 10.29 10.94 8.27
C ASN A 53 10.85 11.70 9.48
N SER A 54 10.10 12.67 9.99
CA SER A 54 10.46 13.38 11.21
C SER A 54 10.45 12.45 12.44
N ALA A 55 9.51 11.51 12.52
CA ALA A 55 9.49 10.49 13.57
C ALA A 55 10.72 9.58 13.50
N ILE A 56 11.09 9.12 12.31
CA ILE A 56 12.31 8.31 12.08
C ILE A 56 13.58 9.09 12.46
N ALA A 57 13.62 10.39 12.18
CA ALA A 57 14.74 11.25 12.57
C ALA A 57 14.87 11.40 14.10
N LYS A 58 13.76 11.27 14.85
CA LYS A 58 13.75 11.28 16.32
C LYS A 58 14.07 9.92 16.92
N ASP A 59 13.55 8.86 16.33
CA ASP A 59 13.80 7.48 16.72
C ASP A 59 13.86 6.60 15.48
N ALA A 60 15.07 6.12 15.15
CA ALA A 60 15.28 5.25 13.99
C ALA A 60 14.60 3.88 14.13
N SER A 61 14.12 3.52 15.32
CA SER A 61 13.34 2.30 15.58
C SER A 61 11.82 2.50 15.55
N ALA A 62 11.36 3.70 15.16
CA ALA A 62 9.96 4.02 14.91
C ALA A 62 9.44 3.31 13.64
N PHE A 63 9.45 1.97 13.61
CA PHE A 63 9.15 1.17 12.43
C PHE A 63 7.72 1.33 11.90
N GLU A 64 6.78 1.70 12.76
CA GLU A 64 5.43 2.11 12.33
C GLU A 64 5.47 3.30 11.37
N ALA A 65 6.37 4.26 11.56
CA ALA A 65 6.51 5.41 10.67
C ALA A 65 6.88 4.98 9.23
N TYR A 66 7.71 3.95 9.08
CA TYR A 66 8.01 3.39 7.75
C TYR A 66 6.76 2.75 7.13
N SER A 67 5.90 2.11 7.93
CA SER A 67 4.61 1.61 7.45
C SER A 67 3.70 2.74 6.98
N GLY A 68 3.63 3.84 7.73
CA GLY A 68 2.88 5.03 7.33
C GLY A 68 3.43 5.70 6.06
N ILE A 69 4.75 5.72 5.89
CA ILE A 69 5.39 6.17 4.65
C ILE A 69 4.98 5.26 3.49
N GLY A 70 5.06 3.94 3.64
CA GLY A 70 4.70 3.00 2.58
C GLY A 70 3.25 3.18 2.11
N TRP A 71 2.31 3.33 3.03
CA TRP A 71 0.91 3.59 2.67
C TRP A 71 0.72 4.94 1.97
N SER A 72 1.38 5.97 2.48
CA SER A 72 1.35 7.30 1.86
C SER A 72 1.96 7.28 0.46
N GLN A 73 3.00 6.48 0.23
CA GLN A 73 3.69 6.33 -1.05
C GLN A 73 2.86 5.52 -2.05
N ILE A 74 2.17 4.46 -1.62
CA ILE A 74 1.18 3.76 -2.45
C ILE A 74 0.12 4.76 -2.95
N ARG A 75 -0.43 5.60 -2.06
CA ARG A 75 -1.41 6.62 -2.42
C ARG A 75 -0.85 7.73 -3.33
N LEU A 76 0.46 7.83 -3.44
CA LEU A 76 1.19 8.75 -4.32
C LEU A 76 1.72 8.07 -5.59
N ASP A 77 1.37 6.80 -5.85
CA ASP A 77 1.85 6.01 -7.00
C ASP A 77 3.37 5.78 -6.98
N GLN A 78 3.93 5.61 -5.77
CA GLN A 78 5.37 5.43 -5.48
C GLN A 78 5.63 4.03 -4.91
N ILE A 79 5.22 3.00 -5.64
CA ILE A 79 5.16 1.61 -5.16
C ILE A 79 6.55 1.06 -4.79
N ASP A 80 7.57 1.27 -5.63
CA ASP A 80 8.94 0.79 -5.37
C ASP A 80 9.53 1.39 -4.08
N ASP A 81 9.25 2.67 -3.82
CA ASP A 81 9.69 3.34 -2.59
C ASP A 81 8.91 2.83 -1.38
N ALA A 82 7.61 2.54 -1.55
CA ALA A 82 6.78 1.97 -0.49
C ALA A 82 7.29 0.59 -0.06
N GLU A 83 7.60 -0.28 -1.03
CA GLU A 83 8.18 -1.60 -0.77
C GLU A 83 9.48 -1.48 0.02
N THR A 84 10.37 -0.56 -0.39
CA THR A 84 11.64 -0.32 0.31
C THR A 84 11.42 0.06 1.78
N ASN A 85 10.45 0.93 2.08
CA ASN A 85 10.13 1.33 3.45
C ASN A 85 9.53 0.17 4.26
N TYR A 86 8.60 -0.59 3.68
CA TYR A 86 8.03 -1.75 4.35
C TYR A 86 9.07 -2.82 4.66
N LEU A 87 9.94 -3.16 3.70
CA LEU A 87 11.01 -4.13 3.93
C LEU A 87 12.00 -3.63 4.99
N THR A 88 12.25 -2.33 5.08
CA THR A 88 13.07 -1.74 6.15
C THR A 88 12.45 -1.98 7.52
N ALA A 89 11.15 -1.72 7.68
CA ALA A 89 10.45 -2.00 8.93
C ALA A 89 10.36 -3.50 9.26
N LEU A 90 10.09 -4.34 8.26
CA LEU A 90 10.05 -5.79 8.43
C LEU A 90 11.41 -6.35 8.91
N ASN A 91 12.51 -5.86 8.34
CA ASN A 91 13.88 -6.19 8.78
C ASN A 91 14.18 -5.71 10.21
N GLY A 92 13.47 -4.67 10.67
CA GLY A 92 13.43 -4.22 12.06
C GLY A 92 12.65 -5.13 13.02
N ASN A 93 12.09 -6.24 12.52
CA ASN A 93 11.12 -7.11 13.21
C ASN A 93 9.77 -6.43 13.52
N TYR A 94 9.40 -5.41 12.74
CA TYR A 94 8.06 -4.84 12.79
C TYR A 94 7.19 -5.47 11.72
N ALA A 95 6.24 -6.31 12.15
CA ALA A 95 5.28 -7.00 11.30
C ALA A 95 3.84 -6.59 11.65
N GLY A 96 3.58 -5.27 11.63
CA GLY A 96 2.23 -4.73 11.80
C GLY A 96 1.29 -5.18 10.67
N LYS A 97 0.00 -5.35 10.95
CA LYS A 97 -0.97 -5.87 9.97
C LYS A 97 -1.08 -4.97 8.74
N GLU A 98 -1.02 -3.67 8.95
CA GLU A 98 -1.05 -2.62 7.93
C GLU A 98 0.18 -2.71 7.01
N LEU A 99 1.36 -2.96 7.57
CA LEU A 99 2.58 -3.19 6.79
C LEU A 99 2.46 -4.47 5.96
N LEU A 100 1.97 -5.54 6.58
CA LEU A 100 1.80 -6.83 5.91
C LEU A 100 0.77 -6.75 4.77
N ALA A 101 -0.31 -5.98 4.94
CA ALA A 101 -1.32 -5.77 3.90
C ALA A 101 -0.71 -5.04 2.69
N GLY A 102 0.08 -3.99 2.93
CA GLY A 102 0.82 -3.29 1.88
C GLY A 102 1.79 -4.22 1.14
N LEU A 103 2.59 -5.01 1.86
CA LEU A 103 3.51 -5.97 1.25
C LEU A 103 2.80 -7.09 0.49
N ALA A 104 1.68 -7.62 1.01
CA ALA A 104 0.90 -8.64 0.34
C ALA A 104 0.44 -8.14 -1.03
N ALA A 105 -0.10 -6.91 -1.07
CA ALA A 105 -0.64 -6.33 -2.29
C ALA A 105 0.45 -5.97 -3.30
N ILE A 106 1.60 -5.45 -2.83
CA ILE A 106 2.77 -5.23 -3.70
C ILE A 106 3.25 -6.56 -4.28
N SER A 107 3.33 -7.62 -3.46
CA SER A 107 3.73 -8.96 -3.92
C SER A 107 2.75 -9.53 -4.95
N LEU A 108 1.45 -9.27 -4.80
CA LEU A 108 0.46 -9.67 -5.80
C LEU A 108 0.70 -8.93 -7.12
N ALA A 109 0.89 -7.62 -7.08
CA ALA A 109 1.12 -6.77 -8.25
C ALA A 109 2.42 -7.11 -8.99
N THR A 110 3.44 -7.62 -8.28
CA THR A 110 4.71 -8.08 -8.85
C THR A 110 4.71 -9.57 -9.24
N GLU A 111 3.54 -10.22 -9.21
CA GLU A 111 3.34 -11.64 -9.55
C GLU A 111 4.06 -12.63 -8.61
N GLU A 112 4.45 -12.18 -7.42
CA GLU A 112 5.03 -13.01 -6.35
C GLU A 112 3.92 -13.65 -5.49
N TYR A 113 3.06 -14.46 -6.13
CA TYR A 113 1.80 -14.96 -5.55
C TYR A 113 1.97 -15.70 -4.23
N THR A 114 2.96 -16.59 -4.13
CA THR A 114 3.23 -17.35 -2.89
C THR A 114 3.66 -16.44 -1.74
N THR A 115 4.43 -15.39 -2.02
CA THR A 115 4.81 -14.36 -1.05
C THR A 115 3.60 -13.55 -0.60
N ALA A 116 2.74 -13.15 -1.56
CA ALA A 116 1.50 -12.41 -1.29
C ALA A 116 0.58 -13.19 -0.33
N ILE A 117 0.39 -14.48 -0.59
CA ILE A 117 -0.38 -15.39 0.27
C ILE A 117 0.22 -15.44 1.68
N GLY A 118 1.55 -15.62 1.81
CA GLY A 118 2.20 -15.71 3.12
C GLY A 118 2.04 -14.46 3.98
N TYR A 119 2.10 -13.26 3.38
CA TYR A 119 1.82 -12.01 4.08
C TYR A 119 0.34 -11.89 4.48
N ALA A 120 -0.58 -12.22 3.57
CA ALA A 120 -2.01 -12.20 3.84
C ALA A 120 -2.44 -13.17 4.96
N GLU A 121 -1.94 -14.40 4.93
CA GLU A 121 -2.16 -15.39 5.99
C GLU A 121 -1.64 -14.91 7.34
N SER A 122 -0.52 -14.19 7.36
CA SER A 122 0.03 -13.61 8.59
C SER A 122 -0.94 -12.60 9.21
N ILE A 123 -1.60 -11.77 8.40
CA ILE A 123 -2.64 -10.83 8.87
C ILE A 123 -3.82 -11.61 9.45
N LEU A 124 -4.37 -12.54 8.67
CA LEU A 124 -5.58 -13.29 9.02
C LEU A 124 -5.38 -14.20 10.25
N ASN A 125 -4.15 -14.67 10.50
CA ASN A 125 -3.80 -15.41 11.70
C ASN A 125 -3.72 -14.52 12.95
N ILE A 126 -3.32 -13.26 12.80
CA ILE A 126 -3.28 -12.28 13.90
C ILE A 126 -4.68 -11.77 14.19
N ASP A 127 -5.43 -11.42 13.15
CA ASP A 127 -6.74 -10.80 13.23
C ASP A 127 -7.61 -11.20 12.01
N PRO A 128 -8.47 -12.22 12.16
CA PRO A 128 -9.32 -12.71 11.08
C PRO A 128 -10.37 -11.69 10.60
N ASP A 129 -10.71 -10.70 11.44
CA ASP A 129 -11.70 -9.66 11.17
C ASP A 129 -11.00 -8.29 11.01
N TRP A 130 -9.73 -8.30 10.58
CA TRP A 130 -8.91 -7.10 10.45
C TRP A 130 -9.61 -6.01 9.62
N VAL A 131 -9.46 -4.78 10.09
CA VAL A 131 -9.82 -3.55 9.39
C VAL A 131 -8.63 -2.62 9.51
N PHE A 132 -8.23 -2.00 8.40
CA PHE A 132 -7.15 -1.03 8.44
C PHE A 132 -7.58 0.19 9.26
N GLU A 133 -6.87 0.46 10.36
CA GLU A 133 -7.18 1.52 11.32
C GLU A 133 -7.29 2.92 10.68
N HIS A 134 -6.45 3.21 9.69
CA HIS A 134 -6.36 4.53 9.04
C HIS A 134 -7.10 4.62 7.70
N ASP A 135 -7.69 3.51 7.23
CA ASP A 135 -8.55 3.49 6.05
C ASP A 135 -9.55 2.32 6.13
N ASN A 136 -10.72 2.58 6.73
CA ASN A 136 -11.70 1.54 7.02
C ASN A 136 -12.43 0.98 5.78
N THR A 137 -12.09 1.45 4.58
CA THR A 137 -12.55 0.83 3.33
C THR A 137 -11.71 -0.40 2.97
N ILE A 138 -10.56 -0.59 3.61
CA ILE A 138 -9.71 -1.77 3.48
C ILE A 138 -9.92 -2.68 4.70
N ASP A 139 -10.36 -3.91 4.46
CA ASP A 139 -10.63 -4.90 5.51
C ASP A 139 -10.19 -6.32 5.13
N PHE A 140 -10.52 -7.29 5.98
CA PHE A 140 -10.18 -8.70 5.80
C PHE A 140 -10.70 -9.29 4.47
N LYS A 141 -11.75 -8.72 3.86
CA LYS A 141 -12.26 -9.17 2.56
C LYS A 141 -11.31 -8.80 1.43
N ASP A 142 -10.67 -7.64 1.48
CA ASP A 142 -9.61 -7.29 0.53
C ASP A 142 -8.44 -8.27 0.64
N VAL A 143 -8.08 -8.66 1.87
CA VAL A 143 -7.05 -9.66 2.11
C VAL A 143 -7.44 -11.02 1.53
N TRP A 144 -8.69 -11.46 1.71
CA TRP A 144 -9.19 -12.70 1.10
C TRP A 144 -9.30 -12.61 -0.43
N LEU A 145 -9.62 -11.44 -0.98
CA LEU A 145 -9.69 -11.24 -2.44
C LEU A 145 -8.30 -11.33 -3.05
N LEU A 146 -7.29 -10.75 -2.38
CA LEU A 146 -5.89 -10.91 -2.74
C LEU A 146 -5.47 -12.38 -2.72
N VAL A 147 -5.82 -13.11 -1.65
CA VAL A 147 -5.53 -14.55 -1.54
C VAL A 147 -6.20 -15.36 -2.66
N ALA A 148 -7.49 -15.09 -2.92
CA ALA A 148 -8.23 -15.75 -4.00
C ALA A 148 -7.59 -15.47 -5.37
N THR A 149 -7.17 -14.23 -5.60
CA THR A 149 -6.50 -13.82 -6.85
C THR A 149 -5.14 -14.50 -6.98
N ALA A 150 -4.32 -14.54 -5.92
CA ALA A 150 -3.04 -15.22 -5.93
C ALA A 150 -3.18 -16.73 -6.21
N TYR A 151 -4.12 -17.42 -5.54
CA TYR A 151 -4.38 -18.83 -5.81
C TYR A 151 -4.91 -19.10 -7.21
N PHE A 152 -5.68 -18.16 -7.78
CA PHE A 152 -6.15 -18.26 -9.16
C PHE A 152 -4.97 -18.28 -10.14
N HIS A 153 -3.96 -17.43 -9.91
CA HIS A 153 -2.75 -17.40 -10.73
C HIS A 153 -1.84 -18.63 -10.53
N GLU A 154 -1.79 -19.19 -9.32
CA GLU A 154 -1.10 -20.47 -9.06
C GLU A 154 -1.85 -21.69 -9.63
N GLY A 155 -3.14 -21.54 -9.95
CA GLY A 155 -4.01 -22.60 -10.46
C GLY A 155 -4.58 -23.51 -9.38
N ASP A 156 -4.55 -23.10 -8.11
CA ASP A 156 -5.15 -23.84 -7.00
C ASP A 156 -6.62 -23.42 -6.77
N PHE A 157 -7.48 -23.89 -7.67
CA PHE A 157 -8.89 -23.45 -7.70
C PHE A 157 -9.72 -23.91 -6.49
N ALA A 158 -9.26 -24.91 -5.74
CA ALA A 158 -9.91 -25.31 -4.49
C ALA A 158 -9.75 -24.21 -3.43
N GLU A 159 -8.55 -23.62 -3.34
CA GLU A 159 -8.28 -22.53 -2.42
C GLU A 159 -8.89 -21.20 -2.89
N VAL A 160 -9.03 -20.99 -4.21
CA VAL A 160 -9.82 -19.86 -4.74
C VAL A 160 -11.24 -19.89 -4.21
N GLU A 161 -11.93 -21.04 -4.32
CA GLU A 161 -13.30 -21.20 -3.81
C GLU A 161 -13.36 -20.98 -2.30
N ASN A 162 -12.43 -21.57 -1.53
CA ASN A 162 -12.36 -21.38 -0.09
C ASN A 162 -12.23 -19.90 0.29
N ALA A 163 -11.37 -19.15 -0.40
CA ALA A 163 -11.13 -17.73 -0.16
C ALA A 163 -12.34 -16.88 -0.55
N ILE A 164 -12.95 -17.11 -1.72
CA ILE A 164 -14.16 -16.40 -2.14
C ILE A 164 -15.30 -16.59 -1.13
N LEU A 165 -15.47 -17.80 -0.59
CA LEU A 165 -16.52 -18.07 0.41
C LEU A 165 -16.32 -17.31 1.73
N LYS A 166 -15.14 -16.75 2.00
CA LYS A 166 -14.90 -15.83 3.14
C LYS A 166 -15.40 -14.42 2.86
N ILE A 167 -15.50 -14.04 1.60
CA ILE A 167 -15.95 -12.73 1.14
C ILE A 167 -17.46 -12.78 0.88
N ASP A 168 -17.89 -13.79 0.15
CA ASP A 168 -19.25 -13.97 -0.34
C ASP A 168 -19.70 -15.44 -0.20
N SER A 169 -20.51 -15.69 0.83
CA SER A 169 -21.09 -17.01 1.10
C SER A 169 -22.08 -17.51 0.04
N THR A 170 -22.45 -16.67 -0.93
CA THR A 170 -23.39 -17.01 -2.00
C THR A 170 -22.72 -17.51 -3.27
N TYR A 171 -21.38 -17.49 -3.32
CA TYR A 171 -20.61 -18.03 -4.45
C TYR A 171 -21.01 -19.47 -4.78
N SER A 172 -21.25 -19.74 -6.06
CA SER A 172 -21.77 -21.03 -6.51
C SER A 172 -21.31 -21.46 -7.91
N ILE A 173 -20.24 -20.88 -8.44
CA ILE A 173 -19.70 -21.26 -9.75
C ILE A 173 -19.03 -22.63 -9.60
N SER A 174 -19.48 -23.62 -10.38
CA SER A 174 -19.00 -25.00 -10.32
C SER A 174 -18.32 -25.42 -11.61
N GLU A 175 -17.13 -26.00 -11.52
CA GLU A 175 -16.38 -26.53 -12.68
C GLU A 175 -17.17 -27.58 -13.47
N ASN A 176 -18.03 -28.36 -12.82
CA ASN A 176 -18.76 -29.47 -13.45
C ASN A 176 -20.16 -29.09 -13.94
N ASP A 177 -20.58 -27.83 -13.77
CA ASP A 177 -21.89 -27.33 -14.18
C ASP A 177 -21.76 -25.98 -14.89
N SER A 178 -21.68 -26.02 -16.22
CA SER A 178 -21.56 -24.81 -17.03
C SER A 178 -22.77 -23.88 -16.98
N SER A 179 -23.92 -24.33 -16.45
CA SER A 179 -25.06 -23.45 -16.22
C SER A 179 -24.81 -22.42 -15.10
N THR A 180 -23.81 -22.67 -14.26
CA THR A 180 -23.37 -21.77 -13.18
C THR A 180 -22.34 -20.74 -13.62
N TRP A 181 -21.81 -20.84 -14.84
CA TRP A 181 -20.76 -19.94 -15.37
C TRP A 181 -21.36 -18.61 -15.85
N VAL A 182 -22.06 -17.94 -14.94
CA VAL A 182 -22.76 -16.69 -15.18
C VAL A 182 -22.38 -15.68 -14.10
N VAL A 183 -21.82 -14.55 -14.51
CA VAL A 183 -21.46 -13.44 -13.62
C VAL A 183 -22.11 -12.16 -14.14
N ASP A 184 -22.84 -11.46 -13.28
CA ASP A 184 -23.58 -10.23 -13.61
C ASP A 184 -24.45 -10.33 -14.88
N GLY A 185 -25.03 -11.51 -15.10
CA GLY A 185 -25.90 -11.81 -16.25
C GLY A 185 -25.17 -12.17 -17.55
N ASN A 186 -23.83 -12.20 -17.55
CA ASN A 186 -23.02 -12.63 -18.70
C ASN A 186 -22.62 -14.10 -18.54
N SER A 187 -22.81 -14.90 -19.58
CA SER A 187 -22.36 -16.31 -19.60
C SER A 187 -20.95 -16.44 -20.16
N TYR A 188 -20.15 -17.32 -19.57
CA TYR A 188 -18.75 -17.57 -19.95
C TYR A 188 -18.58 -18.96 -20.58
N LEU A 189 -17.54 -19.12 -21.42
CA LEU A 189 -17.32 -20.36 -22.17
C LEU A 189 -16.54 -21.39 -21.36
N THR A 190 -15.81 -20.95 -20.34
CA THR A 190 -14.99 -21.79 -19.47
C THR A 190 -15.21 -21.45 -18.01
N TYR A 191 -14.98 -22.44 -17.14
CA TYR A 191 -14.93 -22.25 -15.70
C TYR A 191 -13.96 -21.12 -15.30
N LEU A 192 -12.75 -21.11 -15.89
CA LEU A 192 -11.71 -20.12 -15.57
C LEU A 192 -12.14 -18.69 -15.91
N GLU A 193 -12.77 -18.48 -17.07
CA GLU A 193 -13.28 -17.16 -17.44
C GLU A 193 -14.40 -16.71 -16.48
N ALA A 194 -15.26 -17.63 -16.04
CA ALA A 194 -16.31 -17.31 -15.08
C ALA A 194 -15.74 -16.93 -13.70
N VAL A 195 -14.79 -17.70 -13.20
CA VAL A 195 -14.12 -17.41 -11.91
C VAL A 195 -13.33 -16.10 -11.98
N ALA A 196 -12.56 -15.87 -13.05
CA ALA A 196 -11.83 -14.62 -13.25
C ALA A 196 -12.78 -13.42 -13.29
N ALA A 197 -13.90 -13.54 -13.99
CA ALA A 197 -14.91 -12.49 -14.02
C ALA A 197 -15.55 -12.24 -12.66
N TYR A 198 -15.77 -13.29 -11.86
CA TYR A 198 -16.29 -13.15 -10.50
C TYR A 198 -15.31 -12.44 -9.58
N LEU A 199 -14.03 -12.82 -9.61
CA LEU A 199 -12.99 -12.14 -8.83
C LEU A 199 -12.92 -10.64 -9.18
N GLN A 200 -13.05 -10.31 -10.47
CA GLN A 200 -13.06 -8.92 -10.95
C GLN A 200 -14.33 -8.15 -10.57
N SER A 201 -15.45 -8.83 -10.25
CA SER A 201 -16.68 -8.16 -9.83
C SER A 201 -16.73 -7.89 -8.31
N LEU A 202 -15.86 -8.54 -7.54
CA LEU A 202 -15.73 -8.31 -6.11
C LEU A 202 -15.08 -6.93 -5.84
N PRO A 203 -15.59 -6.16 -4.86
CA PRO A 203 -15.00 -4.88 -4.50
C PRO A 203 -13.60 -5.09 -3.88
N SER A 204 -12.68 -4.19 -4.23
CA SER A 204 -11.31 -4.14 -3.69
C SER A 204 -10.90 -2.69 -3.54
N GLU A 205 -10.40 -2.31 -2.36
CA GLU A 205 -9.78 -1.00 -2.09
C GLU A 205 -8.26 -1.12 -1.90
N LEU A 206 -7.73 -2.35 -1.94
CA LEU A 206 -6.31 -2.69 -1.91
C LEU A 206 -5.66 -2.66 -3.31
N ASN A 207 -6.20 -1.88 -4.23
CA ASN A 207 -5.68 -1.79 -5.60
C ASN A 207 -4.39 -0.97 -5.60
N ILE A 208 -3.31 -1.60 -6.07
CA ILE A 208 -1.98 -0.99 -6.26
C ILE A 208 -1.61 -1.09 -7.73
#